data_AF-W9ZY19-F1
#
_entry.id   AF-W9ZY19-F1
#
_cell.length_a   1.000
_cell.length_b   1.000
_cell.length_c   1.000
_cell.angle_alpha   90.00
_cell.angle_beta   90.00
_cell.angle_gamma   90.00
#
_symmetry.space_group_name_H-M   'P 1'
#
loop_
_entity.id
_entity.type
_entity.pdbx_description
1 polymer ?
#
loop_
_entity_poly.entity_id
_entity_poly.type
_entity_poly.pdbx_seq_one_letter_code
_entity_poly.pdbx_strand_id
1 'polypeptide(L)'
;MKRHMKTTSSIANTPVAILSFMVQNVGNAEGRESVQIYVARPNGIGRFPEKELRDLIKVDLGAGEKKTYSVQLTMKAFAYFDAPANKWTVDAGDYKACLHCRVEE
;
A
#
# COMPACT_ATOMS: atom_id res chain seq x y z
N MET A 1 -18.21 24.57 -3.34
CA MET A 1 -17.24 24.93 -2.28
C MET A 1 -15.85 24.43 -2.70
N LYS A 2 -14.96 25.31 -3.17
CA LYS A 2 -13.63 24.92 -3.69
C LYS A 2 -12.59 25.00 -2.57
N ARG A 3 -12.19 23.87 -2.00
CA ARG A 3 -11.07 23.80 -1.05
C ARG A 3 -9.76 23.86 -1.83
N HIS A 4 -9.06 24.99 -1.74
CA HIS A 4 -7.69 25.12 -2.24
C HIS A 4 -6.77 24.32 -1.31
N MET A 5 -6.21 23.21 -1.79
CA MET A 5 -5.23 22.41 -1.06
C MET A 5 -3.84 22.81 -1.57
N LYS A 6 -3.12 23.63 -0.81
CA LYS A 6 -1.71 23.94 -1.09
C LYS A 6 -0.89 22.71 -0.72
N THR A 7 -0.54 21.88 -1.70
CA THR A 7 0.34 20.72 -1.49
C THR A 7 1.78 21.19 -1.53
N THR A 8 2.38 21.37 -0.35
CA THR A 8 3.84 21.41 -0.22
C THR A 8 4.34 20.01 -0.52
N SER A 9 5.00 19.82 -1.67
CA SER A 9 5.70 18.57 -2.02
C SER A 9 6.81 18.33 -0.99
N SER A 10 6.42 17.72 0.13
CA SER A 10 7.32 17.26 1.17
C SER A 10 7.97 15.96 0.73
N ILE A 11 9.17 15.69 1.22
CA ILE A 11 9.91 14.42 1.07
C ILE A 11 9.01 13.19 1.32
N ALA A 12 7.96 13.35 2.13
CA ALA A 12 6.98 12.32 2.43
C ALA A 12 6.13 11.85 1.23
N ASN A 13 6.05 12.62 0.13
CA ASN A 13 5.29 12.25 -1.07
C ASN A 13 6.18 11.75 -2.23
N THR A 14 7.50 11.75 -2.07
CA THR A 14 8.40 11.21 -3.09
C THR A 14 8.34 9.67 -3.04
N PRO A 15 8.14 8.99 -4.19
CA PRO A 15 8.22 7.54 -4.26
C PRO A 15 9.62 7.06 -3.85
N VAL A 16 9.68 6.07 -2.96
CA VAL A 16 10.94 5.45 -2.51
C VAL A 16 11.02 3.96 -2.89
N ALA A 17 9.90 3.34 -3.23
CA ALA A 17 9.84 1.99 -3.77
C ALA A 17 8.66 1.85 -4.75
N ILE A 18 8.78 0.90 -5.68
CA ILE A 18 7.70 0.50 -6.60
C ILE A 18 7.41 -0.97 -6.36
N LEU A 19 6.16 -1.29 -6.00
CA LEU A 19 5.69 -2.66 -5.87
C LEU A 19 4.92 -3.03 -7.13
N SER A 20 5.48 -3.93 -7.94
CA SER A 20 4.86 -4.42 -9.16
C SER A 20 4.39 -5.86 -9.00
N PHE A 21 3.16 -6.13 -9.43
CA PHE A 21 2.55 -7.44 -9.35
C PHE A 21 1.55 -7.65 -10.47
N MET A 22 1.22 -8.91 -10.73
CA MET A 22 0.31 -9.29 -11.80
C MET A 22 -0.95 -9.90 -11.20
N VAL A 23 -2.10 -9.46 -11.68
CA VAL A 23 -3.41 -9.99 -11.31
C VAL A 23 -4.03 -10.61 -12.55
N GLN A 24 -4.62 -11.79 -12.37
CA GLN A 24 -5.30 -12.53 -13.41
C GLN A 24 -6.71 -12.87 -12.95
N ASN A 25 -7.70 -12.54 -13.77
CA ASN A 25 -9.04 -13.06 -13.61
C ASN A 25 -9.08 -14.49 -14.19
N VAL A 26 -9.26 -15.48 -13.33
CA VAL A 26 -9.34 -16.90 -13.71
C VAL A 26 -10.77 -17.38 -13.92
N GLY A 27 -11.75 -16.48 -13.80
CA GLY A 27 -13.17 -16.75 -14.02
C GLY A 27 -13.61 -16.56 -15.47
N ASN A 28 -14.87 -16.91 -15.71
CA ASN A 28 -15.52 -16.86 -17.03
C ASN A 28 -16.34 -15.58 -17.27
N ALA A 29 -16.31 -14.64 -16.33
CA ALA A 29 -17.01 -13.37 -16.39
C ALA A 29 -16.06 -12.22 -16.03
N GLU A 30 -16.44 -10.99 -16.39
CA GLU A 30 -15.76 -9.80 -15.89
C GLU A 30 -15.87 -9.72 -14.36
N GLY A 31 -14.81 -9.21 -13.73
CA GLY A 31 -14.71 -9.15 -12.28
C GLY A 31 -13.98 -7.91 -11.81
N ARG A 32 -14.34 -7.45 -10.62
CA ARG A 32 -13.64 -6.40 -9.88
C ARG A 32 -13.15 -6.98 -8.56
N GLU A 33 -11.89 -6.74 -8.26
CA GLU A 33 -11.29 -7.13 -6.97
C GLU A 33 -10.58 -5.94 -6.32
N SER A 34 -10.36 -6.05 -5.01
CA SER A 34 -9.55 -5.12 -4.25
C SER A 34 -8.26 -5.82 -3.83
N VAL A 35 -7.12 -5.30 -4.30
CA VAL A 35 -5.79 -5.75 -3.85
C VAL A 35 -5.32 -4.82 -2.74
N GLN A 36 -5.12 -5.41 -1.56
CA GLN A 36 -4.65 -4.76 -0.36
C GLN A 36 -3.15 -4.93 -0.22
N ILE A 37 -2.46 -3.83 0.09
CA ILE A 37 -1.01 -3.78 0.25
C ILE A 37 -0.71 -3.53 1.71
N TYR A 38 -0.06 -4.51 2.34
CA TYR A 38 0.38 -4.44 3.72
C TYR A 38 1.89 -4.25 3.80
N VAL A 39 2.34 -3.51 4.80
CA VAL A 39 3.77 -3.40 5.13
C VAL A 39 4.00 -3.90 6.56
N ALA A 40 4.84 -4.92 6.69
CA ALA A 40 5.41 -5.37 7.94
C ALA A 40 6.80 -4.75 8.10
N ARG A 41 7.11 -4.31 9.31
CA ARG A 41 8.36 -3.60 9.61
C ARG A 41 9.39 -4.53 10.30
N PRO A 42 10.66 -4.11 10.43
CA PRO A 42 11.72 -4.97 10.95
C PRO A 42 11.45 -5.51 12.37
N ASN A 43 10.92 -4.65 13.26
CA ASN A 43 10.68 -4.97 14.67
C ASN A 43 9.16 -5.05 14.99
N GLY A 44 8.42 -5.78 14.16
CA GLY A 44 6.95 -5.84 14.15
C GLY A 44 6.25 -6.59 15.30
N ILE A 45 6.95 -6.93 16.40
CA ILE A 45 6.37 -7.74 17.49
C ILE A 45 6.39 -6.94 18.78
N GLY A 46 5.22 -6.75 19.42
CA GLY A 46 5.05 -5.97 20.65
C GLY A 46 4.02 -4.85 20.49
N ARG A 47 4.43 -3.58 20.69
CA ARG A 47 3.52 -2.41 20.77
C ARG A 47 2.79 -2.03 19.46
N PHE A 48 2.97 -2.76 18.36
CA PHE A 48 2.33 -2.44 17.08
C PHE A 48 1.90 -3.71 16.33
N PRO A 49 1.01 -3.58 15.32
CA PRO A 49 0.60 -4.70 14.48
C PRO A 49 1.78 -5.33 13.74
N GLU A 50 1.67 -6.63 13.47
CA GLU A 50 2.65 -7.37 12.67
C GLU A 50 2.78 -6.81 11.24
N LYS A 51 1.66 -6.36 10.67
CA LYS A 51 1.57 -5.71 9.36
C LYS A 51 0.46 -4.67 9.34
N GLU A 52 0.66 -3.58 8.62
CA GLU A 52 -0.31 -2.48 8.52
C GLU A 52 -0.74 -2.29 7.06
N LEU A 53 -2.04 -2.07 6.83
CA LEU A 53 -2.56 -1.74 5.50
C LEU A 53 -2.03 -0.37 5.09
N ARG A 54 -1.34 -0.29 3.96
CA ARG A 54 -0.75 0.94 3.43
C ARG A 54 -1.44 1.46 2.20
N ASP A 55 -1.99 0.56 1.40
CA ASP A 55 -2.71 0.94 0.18
C ASP A 55 -3.75 -0.11 -0.21
N LEU A 56 -4.71 0.31 -1.02
CA LEU A 56 -5.71 -0.55 -1.63
C LEU A 56 -5.91 -0.10 -3.08
N ILE A 57 -5.73 -1.01 -4.01
CA ILE A 57 -6.04 -0.78 -5.42
C ILE A 57 -7.27 -1.57 -5.83
N LYS A 58 -8.16 -0.94 -6.58
CA LYS A 58 -9.24 -1.64 -7.27
C LYS A 58 -8.74 -2.09 -8.63
N VAL A 59 -9.03 -3.33 -8.99
CA VAL A 59 -8.64 -3.92 -10.26
C VAL A 59 -9.90 -4.38 -10.99
N ASP A 60 -10.02 -3.99 -12.25
CA ASP A 60 -11.09 -4.39 -13.16
C ASP A 60 -10.48 -5.25 -14.28
N LEU A 61 -10.96 -6.48 -14.40
CA LEU A 61 -10.44 -7.48 -15.32
C LEU A 61 -11.57 -8.21 -16.03
N GLY A 62 -11.49 -8.27 -17.37
CA GLY A 62 -12.34 -9.15 -18.17
C GLY A 62 -12.06 -10.64 -17.89
N ALA A 63 -12.93 -11.52 -18.36
CA ALA A 63 -12.75 -12.97 -18.22
C ALA A 63 -11.41 -13.42 -18.82
N GLY A 64 -10.60 -14.16 -18.06
CA GLY A 64 -9.26 -14.60 -18.47
C GLY A 64 -8.20 -13.49 -18.56
N GLU A 65 -8.55 -12.22 -18.31
CA GLU A 65 -7.64 -11.10 -18.47
C GLU A 65 -6.55 -11.11 -17.41
N LYS A 66 -5.34 -10.71 -17.81
CA LYS A 66 -4.18 -10.58 -16.96
C LYS A 66 -3.55 -9.21 -17.14
N LYS A 67 -3.40 -8.45 -16.04
CA LYS A 67 -2.77 -7.12 -16.04
C LYS A 67 -1.69 -7.03 -14.98
N THR A 68 -0.66 -6.25 -15.29
CA THR A 68 0.38 -5.85 -14.32
C THR A 68 0.00 -4.51 -13.71
N TYR A 69 0.06 -4.44 -12.38
CA TYR A 69 -0.17 -3.24 -11.59
C TYR A 69 1.13 -2.85 -10.89
N SER A 70 1.34 -1.54 -10.76
CA SER A 70 2.49 -0.97 -10.06
C SER A 70 2.01 0.10 -9.08
N VAL A 71 2.42 -0.02 -7.83
CA VAL A 71 2.09 0.94 -6.78
C VAL A 71 3.35 1.61 -6.27
N GLN A 72 3.32 2.94 -6.21
CA GLN A 72 4.40 3.74 -5.68
C GLN A 72 4.26 3.86 -4.16
N LEU A 73 5.20 3.29 -3.43
CA LEU A 73 5.28 3.45 -1.98
C LEU A 73 6.15 4.67 -1.67
N THR A 74 5.57 5.62 -0.97
CA THR A 74 6.28 6.80 -0.45
C THR A 74 6.79 6.53 0.96
N MET A 75 7.60 7.43 1.52
CA MET A 75 8.09 7.30 2.90
C MET A 75 6.96 7.09 3.94
N LYS A 76 5.74 7.59 3.65
CA LYS A 76 4.56 7.38 4.50
C LYS A 76 4.16 5.92 4.65
N ALA A 77 4.44 5.08 3.66
CA ALA A 77 4.14 3.64 3.72
C ALA A 77 5.00 2.90 4.76
N PHE A 78 6.12 3.50 5.20
CA PHE A 78 7.07 2.91 6.14
C PHE A 78 7.10 3.63 7.50
N ALA A 79 6.44 4.78 7.58
CA ALA A 79 6.44 5.65 8.75
C ALA A 79 5.38 5.26 9.78
N TYR A 80 5.73 5.45 11.05
CA TYR A 80 4.83 5.41 12.20
C TYR A 80 4.99 6.70 13.02
N PHE A 81 3.99 7.00 13.84
CA PHE A 81 4.07 8.13 14.76
C PHE A 81 4.72 7.69 16.09
N ASP A 82 5.87 8.26 16.40
CA ASP A 82 6.58 8.05 17.66
C ASP A 82 6.08 9.07 18.69
N ALA A 83 5.12 8.66 19.52
CA ALA A 83 4.48 9.56 20.48
C ALA A 83 5.45 10.20 21.50
N PRO A 84 6.40 9.48 22.11
CA PRO A 84 7.45 10.08 22.96
C PRO A 84 8.26 11.18 22.26
N ALA A 85 8.58 11.00 20.98
CA ALA A 85 9.34 11.97 20.20
C ALA A 85 8.48 13.00 19.47
N ASN A 86 7.14 12.88 19.57
CA ASN A 86 6.13 13.72 18.91
C ASN A 86 6.40 13.94 17.40
N LYS A 87 6.82 12.88 16.70
CA LYS A 87 7.20 12.97 15.28
C LYS A 87 6.92 11.69 14.51
N TRP A 88 6.82 11.81 13.19
CA TRP A 88 6.81 10.66 12.28
C TRP A 88 8.23 10.12 12.12
N THR A 89 8.39 8.81 12.31
CA THR A 89 9.68 8.11 12.28
C THR A 89 9.57 6.90 11.34
N VAL A 90 10.69 6.59 10.68
CA VAL A 90 10.90 5.35 9.91
C VAL A 90 12.09 4.65 10.55
N ASP A 91 11.93 3.39 10.93
CA ASP A 91 13.02 2.61 11.51
C ASP A 91 13.95 2.13 10.38
N ALA A 92 15.25 2.05 10.65
CA ALA A 92 16.16 1.38 9.74
C ALA A 92 15.95 -0.15 9.80
N GLY A 93 16.03 -0.81 8.64
CA GLY A 93 15.99 -2.27 8.52
C GLY A 93 15.09 -2.75 7.39
N ASP A 94 14.87 -4.06 7.35
CA ASP A 94 14.10 -4.72 6.30
C ASP A 94 12.59 -4.69 6.55
N TYR A 95 11.87 -4.07 5.61
CA TYR A 95 10.42 -4.11 5.56
C TYR A 95 9.94 -5.20 4.60
N LYS A 96 8.85 -5.87 4.95
CA LYS A 96 8.18 -6.84 4.06
C LYS A 96 6.89 -6.23 3.52
N ALA A 97 6.77 -6.17 2.21
CA ALA A 97 5.49 -5.87 1.55
C ALA A 97 4.71 -7.17 1.33
N CYS A 98 3.43 -7.19 1.69
CA CYS A 98 2.54 -8.31 1.49
C CYS A 98 1.32 -7.88 0.68
N LEU A 99 0.97 -8.69 -0.31
CA LEU A 99 -0.23 -8.50 -1.13
C LEU A 99 -1.32 -9.44 -0.65
N HIS A 100 -2.55 -8.95 -0.62
CA HIS A 100 -3.74 -9.75 -0.36
C HIS A 100 -4.83 -9.35 -1.35
N CYS A 101 -5.44 -10.32 -2.04
CA CYS A 101 -6.61 -10.07 -2.89
C CYS A 101 -7.86 -10.53 -2.15
N ARG A 102 -8.90 -9.69 -2.19
CA ARG A 102 -10.24 -10.06 -1.75
C ARG A 102 -11.24 -9.71 -2.84
N VAL A 103 -12.14 -10.64 -3.13
CA VAL A 103 -13.30 -10.43 -4.00
C VAL A 103 -14.30 -9.53 -3.27
N GLU A 104 -14.76 -8.45 -3.92
CA GLU A 104 -15.90 -7.66 -3.44
C GLU A 104 -17.18 -8.30 -4.01
N GLU A 105 -18.14 -8.65 -3.13
CA GLU A 105 -19.46 -9.18 -3.49
C GLU A 105 -20.41 -8.10 -4.01
#